data_AF-A0A7C5K161-F1
#
_entry.id   AF-A0A7C5K161-F1
#
_cell.length_a   1.000
_cell.length_b   1.000
_cell.length_c   1.000
_cell.angle_alpha   90.00
_cell.angle_beta   90.00
_cell.angle_gamma   90.00
#
_symmetry.space_group_name_H-M   'P 1'
#
loop_
_entity.id
_entity.type
_entity.pdbx_description
1 polymer ?
#
loop_
_entity_poly.entity_id
_entity_poly.type
_entity_poly.pdbx_seq_one_letter_code
_entity_poly.pdbx_strand_id
1 'polypeptide(L)'
;MHYDENVISGIYMPKNSGKKPRRLIEALSAFFLCLFQYVPVVGPWRGLMIFPLAFYIFEFFWSLPEFREQQLHLFLFEPKLMFGRIVVLIGFLIFLAAFVQMLKARRKGLLTSGLYSVVRHPQYFGIIILTLGLTIMSIQWSGWHTSVALAWLIEVFGYILLASYEERCLLKEYGKEYAEYKQKVPFIFPIRLSKTLDPLITILIALIIIFLLTLI
;
A
#
# COMPACT_ATOMS: atom_id res chain seq x y z
N MET A 1 5.35 -35.90 51.82
CA MET A 1 4.53 -36.04 50.61
C MET A 1 4.37 -34.66 49.99
N HIS A 2 5.20 -34.35 49.00
CA HIS A 2 5.04 -33.16 48.14
C HIS A 2 4.81 -33.69 46.73
N TYR A 3 3.66 -33.34 46.15
CA TYR A 3 3.35 -33.59 44.75
C TYR A 3 4.14 -32.57 43.91
N ASP A 4 4.98 -33.07 43.02
CA ASP A 4 5.69 -32.26 42.02
C ASP A 4 4.84 -32.28 40.74
N GLU A 5 4.20 -31.15 40.42
CA GLU A 5 3.25 -30.97 39.31
C GLU A 5 3.90 -30.94 37.91
N ASN A 6 5.13 -31.42 37.75
CA ASN A 6 5.89 -31.33 36.51
C ASN A 6 5.70 -32.51 35.56
N VAL A 7 4.45 -32.98 35.38
CA VAL A 7 4.13 -33.97 34.34
C VAL A 7 2.75 -33.70 33.73
N ILE A 8 2.64 -32.73 32.81
CA ILE A 8 1.68 -32.81 31.69
C ILE A 8 2.36 -32.28 30.41
N SER A 9 2.91 -33.23 29.67
CA SER A 9 2.85 -33.40 28.22
C SER A 9 2.77 -32.15 27.33
N GLY A 10 3.89 -31.91 26.64
CA GLY A 10 3.96 -32.08 25.18
C GLY A 10 2.65 -31.98 24.40
N ILE A 11 2.20 -30.76 24.13
CA ILE A 11 1.44 -30.44 22.92
C ILE A 11 2.07 -29.19 22.32
N TYR A 12 3.14 -29.39 21.55
CA TYR A 12 3.47 -28.45 20.48
C TYR A 12 2.27 -28.46 19.53
N MET A 13 1.31 -27.57 19.75
CA MET A 13 0.24 -27.36 18.78
C MET A 13 0.92 -26.97 17.46
N PRO A 14 0.70 -27.70 16.36
CA PRO A 14 1.17 -27.27 15.07
C PRO A 14 0.52 -25.91 14.80
N LYS A 15 1.33 -24.86 14.78
CA LYS A 15 0.92 -23.47 14.56
C LYS A 15 0.52 -23.32 13.10
N ASN A 16 -0.51 -24.01 12.62
CA ASN A 16 -0.81 -24.09 11.19
C ASN A 16 -2.22 -24.62 10.87
N SER A 17 -3.24 -23.76 10.90
CA SER A 17 -4.49 -24.06 10.16
C SER A 17 -5.29 -22.82 9.75
N GLY A 18 -5.30 -21.73 10.54
CA GLY A 18 -6.02 -20.48 10.19
C GLY A 18 -5.23 -19.40 9.43
N LYS A 19 -3.97 -19.68 9.05
CA LYS A 19 -2.96 -18.63 8.75
C LYS A 19 -2.94 -18.11 7.31
N LYS A 20 -3.40 -18.92 6.36
CA LYS A 20 -3.42 -18.57 4.93
C LYS A 20 -4.49 -17.50 4.59
N PRO A 21 -5.77 -17.62 4.98
CA PRO A 21 -6.79 -16.67 4.52
C PRO A 21 -6.50 -15.24 4.98
N ARG A 22 -5.89 -15.04 6.15
CA ARG A 22 -5.68 -13.70 6.71
C ARG A 22 -4.73 -12.79 5.93
N ARG A 23 -3.52 -13.25 5.58
CA ARG A 23 -2.58 -12.45 4.77
C ARG A 23 -3.13 -12.19 3.36
N LEU A 24 -3.98 -13.09 2.86
CA LEU A 24 -4.70 -12.88 1.61
C LEU A 24 -5.76 -11.78 1.77
N ILE A 25 -6.53 -11.79 2.85
CA ILE A 25 -7.52 -10.74 3.16
C ILE A 25 -6.83 -9.38 3.31
N GLU A 26 -5.70 -9.28 4.01
CA GLU A 26 -4.94 -8.02 4.15
C GLU A 26 -4.45 -7.51 2.78
N ALA A 27 -3.89 -8.38 1.94
CA ALA A 27 -3.49 -8.03 0.58
C ALA A 27 -4.69 -7.63 -0.30
N LEU A 28 -5.82 -8.32 -0.16
CA LEU A 28 -7.07 -8.00 -0.86
C LEU A 28 -7.68 -6.68 -0.37
N SER A 29 -7.61 -6.37 0.92
CA SER A 29 -8.05 -5.10 1.49
C SER A 29 -7.20 -3.94 0.96
N ALA A 30 -5.88 -4.13 0.89
CA ALA A 30 -4.98 -3.13 0.32
C ALA A 30 -5.25 -2.92 -1.18
N PHE A 31 -5.43 -4.02 -1.91
CA PHE A 31 -5.81 -3.97 -3.32
C PHE A 31 -7.16 -3.27 -3.51
N PHE A 32 -8.13 -3.57 -2.65
CA PHE A 32 -9.46 -2.94 -2.67
C PHE A 32 -9.37 -1.44 -2.40
N LEU A 33 -8.53 -0.98 -1.46
CA LEU A 33 -8.28 0.46 -1.26
C LEU A 33 -7.70 1.12 -2.52
N CYS A 34 -6.74 0.46 -3.16
CA CYS A 34 -6.17 0.93 -4.43
C CYS A 34 -7.21 1.04 -5.55
N LEU A 35 -8.31 0.28 -5.47
CA LEU A 35 -9.40 0.44 -6.42
C LEU A 35 -10.11 1.79 -6.27
N PHE A 36 -10.06 2.48 -5.14
CA PHE A 36 -10.68 3.81 -4.96
C PHE A 36 -9.80 4.97 -5.46
N GLN A 37 -8.66 4.67 -6.08
CA GLN A 37 -7.71 5.68 -6.52
C GLN A 37 -8.23 6.51 -7.70
N TYR A 38 -7.88 7.81 -7.68
CA TYR A 38 -8.13 8.76 -8.78
C TYR A 38 -7.15 8.57 -9.93
N VAL A 39 -7.65 8.69 -11.15
CA VAL A 39 -6.97 8.30 -12.38
C VAL A 39 -7.31 9.30 -13.50
N PRO A 40 -6.40 9.71 -14.40
CA PRO A 40 -6.73 10.64 -15.50
C PRO A 40 -7.60 9.99 -16.59
N VAL A 41 -8.61 10.69 -17.13
CA VAL A 41 -9.58 10.14 -18.10
C VAL A 41 -9.96 11.15 -19.20
N VAL A 42 -10.23 10.65 -20.41
CA VAL A 42 -10.80 11.34 -21.58
C VAL A 42 -12.27 10.93 -21.82
N GLY A 43 -13.21 11.87 -21.96
CA GLY A 43 -14.62 11.56 -22.32
C GLY A 43 -15.66 12.47 -21.67
N PRO A 44 -16.97 12.15 -21.73
CA PRO A 44 -18.06 12.95 -21.16
C PRO A 44 -17.94 13.14 -19.64
N TRP A 45 -17.23 12.23 -18.99
CA TRP A 45 -16.97 12.19 -17.57
C TRP A 45 -15.73 13.01 -17.16
N ARG A 46 -15.18 13.86 -18.06
CA ARG A 46 -14.09 14.81 -17.75
C ARG A 46 -14.48 15.64 -16.53
N GLY A 47 -13.78 15.41 -15.41
CA GLY A 47 -13.96 16.16 -14.16
C GLY A 47 -14.77 15.43 -13.10
N LEU A 48 -15.81 14.65 -13.43
CA LEU A 48 -16.59 13.92 -12.42
C LEU A 48 -16.05 12.50 -12.22
N MET A 49 -14.89 12.38 -11.58
CA MET A 49 -14.31 11.08 -11.23
C MET A 49 -14.56 10.71 -9.77
N ILE A 50 -15.83 10.55 -9.44
CA ILE A 50 -16.30 9.99 -8.16
C ILE A 50 -16.16 8.45 -8.15
N PHE A 51 -15.78 7.84 -9.29
CA PHE A 51 -15.79 6.40 -9.46
C PHE A 51 -14.41 5.76 -9.26
N PRO A 52 -14.31 4.68 -8.45
CA PRO A 52 -13.11 3.89 -8.24
C PRO A 52 -12.43 3.45 -9.57
N LEU A 53 -11.10 3.32 -9.61
CA LEU A 53 -10.31 2.59 -10.62
C LEU A 53 -11.00 1.32 -11.12
N ALA A 54 -11.71 0.57 -10.26
CA ALA A 54 -12.49 -0.60 -10.66
C ALA A 54 -13.57 -0.29 -11.72
N PHE A 55 -14.31 0.80 -11.54
CA PHE A 55 -15.34 1.22 -12.48
C PHE A 55 -14.71 1.81 -13.76
N TYR A 56 -13.59 2.53 -13.64
CA TYR A 56 -12.82 2.93 -14.81
C TYR A 56 -12.39 1.73 -15.67
N ILE A 57 -11.85 0.67 -15.04
CA ILE A 57 -11.49 -0.56 -15.75
C ILE A 57 -12.72 -1.17 -16.43
N PHE A 58 -13.85 -1.25 -15.73
CA PHE A 58 -15.10 -1.74 -16.30
C PHE A 58 -15.54 -0.93 -17.53
N GLU A 59 -15.63 0.40 -17.41
CA GLU A 59 -16.01 1.32 -18.48
C GLU A 59 -15.04 1.25 -19.67
N PHE A 60 -13.73 1.16 -19.39
CA PHE A 60 -12.68 1.05 -20.40
C PHE A 60 -12.84 -0.21 -21.24
N PHE A 61 -13.19 -1.35 -20.64
CA PHE A 61 -13.34 -2.60 -21.38
C PHE A 61 -14.74 -2.79 -21.99
N TRP A 62 -15.79 -2.27 -21.36
CA TRP A 62 -17.17 -2.64 -21.68
C TRP A 62 -18.01 -1.52 -22.30
N SER A 63 -17.96 -0.31 -21.73
CA SER A 63 -18.96 0.72 -22.01
C SER A 63 -18.53 1.74 -23.07
N LEU A 64 -17.23 2.08 -23.14
CA LEU A 64 -16.75 3.23 -23.92
C LEU A 64 -15.60 2.87 -24.88
N PRO A 65 -15.84 1.99 -25.88
CA PRO A 65 -14.79 1.52 -26.78
C PRO A 65 -14.17 2.63 -27.64
N GLU A 66 -14.93 3.69 -27.94
CA GLU A 66 -14.53 4.82 -28.79
C GLU A 66 -13.42 5.68 -28.17
N PHE A 67 -13.37 5.77 -26.84
CA PHE A 67 -12.35 6.56 -26.15
C PHE A 67 -11.08 5.76 -25.81
N ARG A 68 -11.08 4.43 -25.99
CA ARG A 68 -9.96 3.56 -25.55
C ARG A 68 -8.61 3.96 -26.12
N GLU A 69 -8.54 4.26 -27.42
CA GLU A 69 -7.28 4.65 -28.05
C GLU A 69 -6.76 5.97 -27.50
N GLN A 70 -7.66 6.96 -27.33
CA GLN A 70 -7.32 8.26 -26.76
C GLN A 70 -6.88 8.14 -25.30
N GLN A 71 -7.52 7.25 -24.54
CA GLN A 71 -7.15 6.93 -23.16
C GLN A 71 -5.77 6.28 -23.10
N LEU A 72 -5.53 5.23 -23.89
CA LEU A 72 -4.21 4.60 -23.97
C LEU A 72 -3.14 5.60 -24.41
N HIS A 73 -3.46 6.47 -25.37
CA HIS A 73 -2.54 7.51 -25.80
C HIS A 73 -2.25 8.51 -24.68
N LEU A 74 -3.26 8.95 -23.94
CA LEU A 74 -3.08 9.80 -22.76
C LEU A 74 -2.14 9.12 -21.74
N PHE A 75 -2.42 7.88 -21.38
CA PHE A 75 -1.65 7.16 -20.37
C PHE A 75 -0.25 6.76 -20.81
N LEU A 76 -0.02 6.48 -22.09
CA LEU A 76 1.24 5.91 -22.57
C LEU A 76 2.13 6.94 -23.25
N PHE A 77 1.57 8.01 -23.83
CA PHE A 77 2.31 8.90 -24.71
C PHE A 77 2.21 10.39 -24.34
N GLU A 78 1.22 10.83 -23.56
CA GLU A 78 1.08 12.25 -23.21
C GLU A 78 2.29 12.80 -22.44
N PRO A 79 3.06 13.75 -23.01
CA PRO A 79 4.31 14.23 -22.40
C PRO A 79 4.10 14.85 -21.03
N LYS A 80 2.97 15.56 -20.82
CA LYS A 80 2.62 16.19 -19.54
C LYS A 80 2.58 15.19 -18.38
N LEU A 81 2.23 13.94 -18.66
CA LEU A 81 2.08 12.89 -17.66
C LEU A 81 3.36 12.09 -17.40
N MET A 82 4.48 12.42 -18.06
CA MET A 82 5.72 11.63 -18.00
C MET A 82 6.25 11.45 -16.58
N PHE A 83 6.25 12.52 -15.78
CA PHE A 83 6.73 12.46 -14.40
C PHE A 83 5.89 11.51 -13.56
N GLY A 84 4.56 11.67 -13.57
CA GLY A 84 3.65 10.78 -12.84
C GLY A 84 3.79 9.32 -13.28
N ARG A 85 3.97 9.06 -14.58
CA ARG A 85 4.18 7.69 -15.13
C ARG A 85 5.45 7.03 -14.58
N ILE A 86 6.55 7.77 -14.48
CA ILE A 86 7.79 7.26 -13.90
C ILE A 86 7.55 6.89 -12.42
N VAL A 87 6.86 7.75 -11.67
CA VAL A 87 6.52 7.50 -10.27
C VAL A 87 5.64 6.26 -10.12
N VAL A 88 4.60 6.10 -10.96
CA VAL A 88 3.75 4.90 -11.01
C VAL A 88 4.59 3.65 -11.25
N LEU A 89 5.48 3.67 -12.23
CA LEU A 89 6.31 2.52 -12.57
C LEU A 89 7.23 2.13 -11.42
N ILE A 90 7.88 3.09 -10.77
CA ILE A 90 8.74 2.85 -9.60
C ILE A 90 7.91 2.23 -8.46
N GLY A 91 6.76 2.81 -8.13
CA GLY A 91 5.88 2.30 -7.08
C GLY A 91 5.40 0.87 -7.37
N PHE A 92 5.02 0.59 -8.61
CA PHE A 92 4.59 -0.73 -9.06
C PHE A 92 5.71 -1.78 -8.93
N LEU A 93 6.93 -1.46 -9.35
CA LEU A 93 8.07 -2.38 -9.24
C LEU A 93 8.41 -2.70 -7.77
N ILE A 94 8.37 -1.69 -6.89
CA ILE A 94 8.56 -1.87 -5.44
C ILE A 94 7.46 -2.77 -4.87
N PHE A 95 6.20 -2.47 -5.17
CA PHE A 95 5.06 -3.28 -4.72
C PHE A 95 5.18 -4.73 -5.19
N LEU A 96 5.46 -4.96 -6.47
CA LEU A 96 5.58 -6.29 -7.05
C LEU A 96 6.72 -7.07 -6.39
N ALA A 97 7.88 -6.45 -6.21
CA ALA A 97 9.03 -7.08 -5.55
C ALA A 97 8.74 -7.42 -4.08
N ALA A 98 8.06 -6.54 -3.35
CA ALA A 98 7.65 -6.77 -1.96
C ALA A 98 6.60 -7.89 -1.87
N PHE A 99 5.60 -7.87 -2.74
CA PHE A 99 4.54 -8.86 -2.80
C PHE A 99 5.09 -10.26 -3.12
N VAL A 100 5.99 -10.37 -4.10
CA VAL A 100 6.66 -11.64 -4.43
C VAL A 100 7.48 -12.16 -3.25
N GLN A 101 8.23 -11.30 -2.55
CA GLN A 101 8.96 -11.70 -1.32
C GLN A 101 8.01 -12.20 -0.24
N MET A 102 6.90 -11.49 -0.01
CA MET A 102 5.87 -11.89 0.95
C MET A 102 5.27 -13.25 0.63
N LEU A 103 4.92 -13.51 -0.64
CA LEU A 103 4.38 -14.78 -1.09
C LEU A 103 5.37 -15.94 -0.91
N LYS A 104 6.65 -15.72 -1.24
CA LYS A 104 7.72 -16.72 -1.07
C LYS A 104 7.99 -17.02 0.42
N ALA A 105 7.93 -16.01 1.27
CA ALA A 105 8.19 -16.14 2.71
C ALA A 105 6.98 -16.67 3.50
N ARG A 106 5.79 -16.76 2.89
CA ARG A 106 4.54 -17.19 3.55
C ARG A 106 4.63 -18.56 4.24
N ARG A 107 5.60 -19.40 3.88
CA ARG A 107 5.83 -20.73 4.47
C ARG A 107 7.04 -20.79 5.42
N LYS A 108 7.81 -19.70 5.58
CA LYS A 108 9.14 -19.71 6.22
C LYS A 108 9.24 -18.94 7.54
N GLY A 109 8.13 -18.44 8.09
CA GLY A 109 8.12 -17.70 9.37
C GLY A 109 8.08 -16.18 9.20
N LEU A 110 8.72 -15.45 10.13
CA LEU A 110 8.79 -13.99 10.10
C LEU A 110 9.71 -13.52 8.97
N LEU A 111 9.22 -12.62 8.12
CA LEU A 111 9.98 -12.07 7.00
C LEU A 111 10.70 -10.79 7.43
N THR A 112 12.03 -10.85 7.52
CA THR A 112 12.86 -9.72 7.99
C THR A 112 13.98 -9.33 7.02
N SER A 113 14.09 -10.02 5.87
CA SER A 113 15.16 -9.85 4.89
C SER A 113 14.71 -9.11 3.63
N GLY A 114 15.66 -8.58 2.85
CA GLY A 114 15.39 -7.96 1.55
C GLY A 114 14.71 -6.60 1.72
N LEU A 115 13.58 -6.38 1.05
CA LEU A 115 12.86 -5.10 1.20
C LEU A 115 12.35 -4.91 2.64
N TYR A 116 12.05 -6.01 3.34
CA TYR A 116 11.61 -6.01 4.72
C TYR A 116 12.73 -5.69 5.72
N SER A 117 14.01 -5.65 5.31
CA SER A 117 15.07 -5.11 6.19
C SER A 117 15.19 -3.59 6.11
N VAL A 118 14.59 -2.96 5.08
CA VAL A 118 14.65 -1.50 4.85
C VAL A 118 13.47 -0.81 5.52
N VAL A 119 12.25 -1.31 5.30
CA VAL A 119 10.99 -0.85 5.91
C VAL A 119 10.14 -2.06 6.27
N ARG A 120 9.27 -1.94 7.28
CA ARG A 120 8.45 -3.07 7.78
C ARG A 120 7.32 -3.43 6.83
N HIS A 121 6.81 -2.46 6.07
CA HIS A 121 5.75 -2.69 5.09
C HIS A 121 6.09 -2.14 3.69
N PRO A 122 7.06 -2.77 2.99
CA PRO A 122 7.48 -2.32 1.65
C PRO A 122 6.35 -2.44 0.61
N GLN A 123 5.38 -3.34 0.82
CA GLN A 123 4.20 -3.46 -0.03
C GLN A 123 3.33 -2.19 0.01
N TYR A 124 3.06 -1.64 1.20
CA TYR A 124 2.29 -0.40 1.33
C TYR A 124 3.09 0.79 0.85
N PHE A 125 4.41 0.81 1.09
CA PHE A 125 5.28 1.83 0.53
C PHE A 125 5.18 1.87 -1.00
N GLY A 126 5.28 0.71 -1.67
CA GLY A 126 5.12 0.61 -3.13
C GLY A 126 3.74 1.09 -3.60
N ILE A 127 2.67 0.70 -2.92
CA ILE A 127 1.30 1.15 -3.25
C ILE A 127 1.16 2.66 -3.09
N ILE A 128 1.64 3.25 -1.99
CA ILE A 128 1.58 4.69 -1.73
C ILE A 128 2.30 5.47 -2.84
N ILE A 129 3.48 5.00 -3.28
CA ILE A 129 4.23 5.62 -4.39
C ILE A 129 3.48 5.45 -5.71
N LEU A 130 2.91 4.27 -5.97
CA LEU A 130 2.10 4.01 -7.16
C LEU A 130 0.91 4.97 -7.23
N THR A 131 0.12 5.06 -6.17
CA THR A 131 -1.08 5.90 -6.13
C THR A 131 -0.72 7.38 -6.13
N LEU A 132 0.40 7.77 -5.53
CA LEU A 132 0.96 9.12 -5.66
C LEU A 132 1.24 9.48 -7.13
N GLY A 133 1.82 8.57 -7.90
CA GLY A 133 2.04 8.79 -9.34
C GLY A 133 0.73 9.00 -10.12
N LEU A 134 -0.31 8.23 -9.81
CA LEU A 134 -1.64 8.40 -10.40
C LEU A 134 -2.30 9.73 -9.98
N THR A 135 -2.14 10.14 -8.72
CA THR A 135 -2.55 11.45 -8.20
C THR A 135 -1.86 12.57 -8.98
N ILE A 136 -0.54 12.50 -9.18
CA ILE A 136 0.22 13.47 -9.96
C ILE A 136 -0.30 13.56 -11.40
N MET A 137 -0.50 12.43 -12.07
CA MET A 137 -1.03 12.41 -13.44
C MET A 137 -2.43 13.05 -13.52
N SER A 138 -3.27 12.78 -12.51
CA SER A 138 -4.62 13.34 -12.42
C SER A 138 -4.60 14.86 -12.24
N ILE A 139 -3.74 15.37 -11.35
CA ILE A 139 -3.54 16.81 -11.13
C ILE A 139 -3.06 17.48 -12.42
N GLN A 140 -2.06 16.91 -13.10
CA GLN A 140 -1.50 17.43 -14.36
C GLN A 140 -2.51 17.47 -15.51
N TRP A 141 -3.51 16.58 -15.50
CA TRP A 141 -4.50 16.46 -16.57
C TRP A 141 -5.78 17.25 -16.33
N SER A 142 -6.37 17.16 -15.13
CA SER A 142 -7.73 17.69 -14.87
C SER A 142 -7.76 19.05 -14.17
N GLY A 143 -6.65 19.50 -13.57
CA GLY A 143 -6.61 20.75 -12.79
C GLY A 143 -7.43 20.71 -11.49
N TRP A 144 -7.91 19.54 -11.06
CA TRP A 144 -8.61 19.37 -9.77
C TRP A 144 -7.60 19.02 -8.67
N HIS A 145 -6.85 20.02 -8.21
CA HIS A 145 -5.71 19.81 -7.30
C HIS A 145 -6.14 19.33 -5.91
N THR A 146 -7.11 19.99 -5.29
CA THR A 146 -7.42 19.79 -3.86
C THR A 146 -8.20 18.49 -3.58
N SER A 147 -9.22 18.16 -4.37
CA SER A 147 -10.06 16.97 -4.12
C SER A 147 -9.28 15.67 -4.34
N VAL A 148 -8.47 15.61 -5.40
CA VAL A 148 -7.63 14.46 -5.74
C VAL A 148 -6.54 14.25 -4.69
N ALA A 149 -5.90 15.34 -4.22
CA ALA A 149 -4.88 15.26 -3.18
C ALA A 149 -5.46 14.83 -1.82
N LEU A 150 -6.65 15.33 -1.44
CA LEU A 150 -7.34 14.91 -0.21
C LEU A 150 -7.77 13.44 -0.26
N ALA A 151 -8.24 12.95 -1.40
CA ALA A 151 -8.59 11.55 -1.56
C ALA A 151 -7.38 10.63 -1.38
N TRP A 152 -6.24 10.99 -1.99
CA TRP A 152 -4.98 10.27 -1.79
C TRP A 152 -4.54 10.28 -0.32
N LEU A 153 -4.73 11.39 0.40
CA LEU A 153 -4.45 11.44 1.84
C LEU A 153 -5.24 10.39 2.63
N ILE A 154 -6.55 10.33 2.39
CA ILE A 154 -7.46 9.39 3.03
C ILE A 154 -7.03 7.96 2.73
N GLU A 155 -6.60 7.69 1.49
CA GLU A 155 -6.07 6.39 1.08
C GLU A 155 -4.78 6.02 1.86
N VAL A 156 -3.83 6.95 1.98
CA VAL A 156 -2.60 6.77 2.78
C VAL A 156 -2.94 6.46 4.24
N PHE A 157 -3.91 7.16 4.83
CA PHE A 157 -4.41 6.84 6.17
C PHE A 157 -4.97 5.42 6.26
N GLY A 158 -5.73 4.98 5.24
CA GLY A 158 -6.20 3.61 5.13
C GLY A 158 -5.07 2.58 5.16
N TYR A 159 -4.00 2.81 4.40
CA TYR A 159 -2.82 1.94 4.41
C TYR A 159 -2.09 1.93 5.76
N ILE A 160 -1.98 3.07 6.44
CA ILE A 160 -1.38 3.16 7.78
C ILE A 160 -2.20 2.34 8.79
N LEU A 161 -3.53 2.41 8.73
CA LEU A 161 -4.41 1.63 9.61
C LEU A 161 -4.25 0.13 9.36
N LEU A 162 -4.20 -0.27 8.08
CA LEU A 162 -4.03 -1.66 7.69
C LEU A 162 -2.67 -2.22 8.10
N ALA A 163 -1.60 -1.44 7.89
CA ALA A 163 -0.25 -1.76 8.36
C ALA A 163 -0.18 -1.86 9.89
N SER A 164 -0.80 -0.93 10.61
CA SER A 164 -0.85 -0.95 12.08
C SER A 164 -1.59 -2.17 12.61
N TYR A 165 -2.67 -2.58 11.95
CA TYR A 165 -3.38 -3.82 12.26
C TYR A 165 -2.51 -5.06 12.02
N GLU A 166 -1.79 -5.09 10.90
CA GLU A 166 -0.82 -6.14 10.57
C GLU A 166 0.25 -6.26 11.67
N GLU A 167 0.84 -5.13 12.13
CA GLU A 167 1.84 -5.13 13.20
C GLU A 167 1.30 -5.69 14.52
N ARG A 168 0.09 -5.29 14.94
CA ARG A 168 -0.53 -5.78 16.18
C ARG A 168 -0.66 -7.30 16.16
N CYS A 169 -0.98 -7.82 14.99
CA CYS A 169 -1.15 -9.24 14.83
C CYS A 169 0.17 -10.00 14.68
N LEU A 170 1.18 -9.42 14.01
CA LEU A 170 2.54 -9.97 13.98
C LEU A 170 3.14 -10.00 15.38
N LEU A 171 2.86 -9.00 16.21
CA LEU A 171 3.26 -8.98 17.61
C LEU A 171 2.58 -10.10 18.42
N LYS A 172 1.28 -10.32 18.21
CA LYS A 172 0.57 -11.48 18.82
C LYS A 172 1.12 -12.82 18.34
N GLU A 173 1.54 -12.91 17.08
CA GLU A 173 2.01 -14.18 16.50
C GLU A 173 3.47 -14.49 16.87
N TYR A 174 4.39 -13.54 16.77
CA TYR A 174 5.84 -13.75 16.90
C TYR A 174 6.43 -13.16 18.19
N GLY A 175 5.63 -12.43 18.98
CA GLY A 175 6.03 -11.94 20.30
C GLY A 175 7.33 -11.15 20.27
N LYS A 176 8.32 -11.62 21.03
CA LYS A 176 9.62 -10.97 21.20
C LYS A 176 10.40 -10.82 19.90
N GLU A 177 10.36 -11.82 19.02
CA GLU A 177 11.09 -11.80 17.74
C GLU A 177 10.64 -10.62 16.86
N TYR A 178 9.33 -10.40 16.77
CA TYR A 178 8.78 -9.24 16.06
C TYR A 178 9.05 -7.93 16.78
N ALA A 179 9.01 -7.92 18.11
CA ALA A 179 9.33 -6.72 18.89
C ALA A 179 10.79 -6.27 18.63
N GLU A 180 11.74 -7.19 18.56
CA GLU A 180 13.15 -6.88 18.24
C GLU A 180 13.33 -6.41 16.80
N TYR A 181 12.65 -7.06 15.85
CA TYR A 181 12.64 -6.62 14.44
C TYR A 181 12.05 -5.21 14.30
N LYS A 182 10.91 -4.94 14.94
CA LYS A 182 10.24 -3.64 14.95
C LYS A 182 11.13 -2.52 15.49
N GLN A 183 12.04 -2.83 16.40
CA GLN A 183 12.99 -1.85 16.92
C GLN A 183 14.09 -1.45 15.95
N LYS A 184 14.39 -2.28 14.94
CA LYS A 184 15.54 -2.09 14.03
C LYS A 184 15.13 -1.51 12.68
N VAL A 185 13.89 -1.74 12.25
CA VAL A 185 13.41 -1.41 10.90
C VAL A 185 12.28 -0.40 10.99
N PRO A 186 12.28 0.72 10.24
CA PRO A 186 11.22 1.74 10.25
C PRO A 186 9.91 1.26 9.59
N PHE A 187 8.79 1.95 9.83
CA PHE A 187 7.45 1.50 9.44
C PHE A 187 7.19 1.40 7.92
N ILE A 188 6.97 2.54 7.25
CA ILE A 188 6.63 2.62 5.82
C ILE A 188 7.69 3.40 5.05
N PHE A 189 8.10 4.57 5.56
CA PHE A 189 9.17 5.37 4.95
C PHE A 189 10.54 5.03 5.55
N PRO A 190 11.64 5.07 4.76
CA PRO A 190 12.98 4.69 5.21
C PRO A 190 13.65 5.79 6.07
N ILE A 191 12.93 6.35 7.04
CA ILE A 191 13.39 7.42 7.94
C ILE A 191 13.43 6.89 9.38
N ARG A 192 14.58 7.07 10.05
CA ARG A 192 14.78 6.64 11.44
C ARG A 192 14.75 7.87 12.36
N LEU A 193 13.58 8.19 12.93
CA LEU A 193 13.44 9.31 13.88
C LEU A 193 13.06 8.83 15.29
N SER A 194 11.91 8.17 15.48
CA SER A 194 11.56 7.52 16.76
C SER A 194 10.39 6.54 16.65
N LYS A 195 10.44 5.46 17.45
CA LYS A 195 9.59 4.26 17.36
C LYS A 195 8.09 4.50 17.58
N THR A 196 7.73 5.51 18.38
CA THR A 196 6.33 5.86 18.70
C THR A 196 5.73 6.84 17.68
N LEU A 197 6.58 7.55 16.95
CA LEU A 197 6.17 8.56 15.98
C LEU A 197 6.14 8.01 14.54
N ASP A 198 6.55 6.77 14.30
CA ASP A 198 6.60 6.14 12.97
C ASP A 198 5.32 6.37 12.11
N PRO A 199 4.08 6.16 12.61
CA PRO A 199 2.88 6.46 11.84
C PRO A 199 2.66 7.97 11.64
N LEU A 200 2.98 8.79 12.65
CA LEU A 200 2.86 10.25 12.58
C LEU A 200 3.84 10.86 11.58
N ILE A 201 5.05 10.31 11.47
CA ILE A 201 6.03 10.69 10.45
C ILE A 201 5.49 10.38 9.06
N THR A 202 4.86 9.22 8.88
CA THR A 202 4.23 8.83 7.60
C THR A 202 3.12 9.81 7.22
N ILE A 203 2.30 10.22 8.20
CA ILE A 203 1.26 11.23 8.01
C ILE A 203 1.86 12.60 7.68
N LEU A 204 2.88 13.03 8.42
CA LEU A 204 3.55 14.31 8.20
C LEU A 204 4.16 14.38 6.80
N ILE A 205 4.82 13.32 6.35
CA ILE A 205 5.36 13.22 4.99
C ILE A 205 4.23 13.32 3.97
N ALA A 206 3.11 12.60 4.16
CA ALA A 206 1.97 12.68 3.27
C ALA A 206 1.37 14.10 3.20
N LEU A 207 1.29 14.79 4.35
CA LEU A 207 0.83 16.18 4.42
C LEU A 207 1.78 17.14 3.69
N ILE A 208 3.09 16.98 3.86
CA ILE A 208 4.10 17.76 3.13
C ILE A 208 3.96 17.52 1.62
N ILE A 209 3.82 16.26 1.20
CA ILE A 209 3.64 15.90 -0.22
C ILE A 209 2.40 16.58 -0.78
N ILE A 210 1.26 16.54 -0.09
CA ILE A 210 0.04 17.20 -0.53
C ILE A 210 0.22 18.71 -0.63
N PHE A 211 0.82 19.32 0.39
CA PHE A 211 1.10 20.75 0.35
C PHE A 211 1.94 21.12 -0.88
N LEU A 212 3.00 20.36 -1.16
CA LEU A 212 3.82 20.56 -2.36
C LEU A 212 3.01 20.34 -3.66
N LEU A 213 2.15 19.31 -3.72
CA LEU A 213 1.30 19.05 -4.88
C LEU A 213 0.27 20.16 -5.14
N THR A 214 -0.18 20.87 -4.10
CA THR A 214 -1.08 22.02 -4.26
C THR A 214 -0.39 23.29 -4.75
N LEU A 215 0.94 23.35 -4.73
CA LEU A 215 1.73 24.48 -5.22
C LEU A 215 2.10 24.38 -6.72
N ILE A 216 1.78 23.25 -7.36
CA ILE A 216 2.10 22.92 -8.76
C ILE A 216 0.82 22.91 -9.58
#